data_AF-A0A497BCW2-F1
#
_entry.id   AF-A0A497BCW2-F1
#
_cell.length_a   1.000
_cell.length_b   1.000
_cell.length_c   1.000
_cell.angle_alpha   90.00
_cell.angle_beta   90.00
_cell.angle_gamma   90.00
#
_symmetry.space_group_name_H-M   'P 1'
#
loop_
_entity.id
_entity.type
_entity.pdbx_description
1 polymer ?
#
loop_
_entity_poly.entity_id
_entity_poly.type
_entity_poly.pdbx_seq_one_letter_code
_entity_poly.pdbx_strand_id
1 'polypeptide(L)' 'MDAAVESYAGYRHPERPRAFLWEGERLTVEAVEQQWRTLSGLTFTVHTADGRRFTLAYNEAADEWSIRPS' A
#
# COMPACT_ATOMS: atom_id res chain seq x y z
N MET A 1 -5.89 -8.59 12.51
CA MET A 1 -6.00 -8.80 11.05
C MET A 1 -4.91 -7.94 10.48
N ASP A 2 -3.74 -8.57 10.33
CA ASP A 2 -2.46 -7.89 10.28
C ASP A 2 -2.02 -7.81 8.81
N ALA A 3 -2.35 -6.70 8.15
CA ALA A 3 -1.91 -6.43 6.80
C ALA A 3 -0.46 -5.92 6.83
N ALA A 4 0.51 -6.83 6.79
CA ALA A 4 1.91 -6.48 6.70
C ALA A 4 2.25 -5.96 5.30
N VAL A 5 2.46 -4.64 5.17
CA VAL A 5 3.07 -4.03 3.98
C VAL A 5 4.57 -3.95 4.22
N GLU A 6 5.36 -4.66 3.42
CA GLU A 6 6.81 -4.53 3.44
C GLU A 6 7.21 -3.21 2.77
N SER A 7 7.23 -2.12 3.55
CA SER A 7 7.92 -0.89 3.17
C SER A 7 9.33 -0.91 3.76
N TYR A 8 10.34 -1.07 2.92
CA TYR A 8 11.72 -0.89 3.34
C TYR A 8 11.90 0.60 3.69
N ALA A 9 12.22 0.90 4.96
CA ALA A 9 12.46 2.27 5.41
C ALA A 9 13.91 2.67 5.09
N GLY A 10 14.21 2.85 3.80
CA GLY A 10 15.52 3.27 3.31
C GLY A 10 15.62 4.78 3.13
N TYR A 11 15.60 5.55 4.21
CA TYR A 11 16.16 6.91 4.31
C TYR A 11 16.02 7.79 3.04
N ARG A 12 14.89 8.49 2.93
CA ARG A 12 14.49 9.55 1.96
C ARG A 12 13.48 9.08 0.90
N HIS A 13 12.29 9.67 1.02
CA HIS A 13 11.13 9.61 0.12
C HIS A 13 10.27 8.36 0.32
N PRO A 14 8.94 8.48 0.31
CA PRO A 14 8.06 7.32 0.42
C PRO A 14 8.30 6.43 -0.80
N GLU A 15 9.00 5.32 -0.56
CA GLU A 15 9.22 4.25 -1.52
C GLU A 15 7.86 3.66 -1.88
N ARG A 16 7.49 3.77 -3.16
CA ARG A 16 6.22 3.27 -3.69
C ARG A 16 6.04 1.80 -3.27
N PRO A 17 4.88 1.39 -2.74
CA PRO A 17 4.65 0.01 -2.34
C PRO A 17 4.85 -0.91 -3.55
N ARG A 18 5.77 -1.89 -3.41
CA ARG A 18 6.11 -2.84 -4.50
C ARG A 18 5.37 -4.17 -4.36
N ALA A 19 5.03 -4.56 -3.14
CA ALA A 19 4.20 -5.72 -2.85
C ALA A 19 3.57 -5.53 -1.46
N PHE A 20 2.45 -6.18 -1.22
CA PHE A 20 1.76 -6.17 0.06
C PHE A 20 1.17 -7.54 0.36
N LEU A 21 1.01 -7.85 1.65
CA LEU A 21 0.32 -9.07 2.07
C LEU A 21 -1.16 -8.76 2.27
N TRP A 22 -2.01 -9.47 1.54
CA TRP A 22 -3.47 -9.36 1.62
C TRP A 22 -4.07 -10.75 1.81
N GLU A 23 -4.84 -10.95 2.89
CA GLU A 23 -5.51 -12.23 3.18
C GLU A 23 -4.58 -13.47 3.18
N GLY A 24 -3.30 -13.27 3.54
CA GLY A 24 -2.29 -14.35 3.53
C GLY A 24 -1.62 -14.58 2.17
N GLU A 25 -2.01 -13.83 1.14
CA GLU A 25 -1.39 -13.84 -0.18
C GLU A 25 -0.51 -12.60 -0.38
N ARG A 26 0.70 -12.81 -0.91
CA ARG A 26 1.58 -11.70 -1.29
C ARG A 26 1.21 -11.21 -2.69
N LEU A 27 0.66 -10.01 -2.77
CA LEU A 27 0.30 -9.37 -4.02
C LEU A 27 1.38 -8.38 -4.45
N THR A 28 1.89 -8.57 -5.67
CA THR A 28 2.89 -7.67 -6.27
C THR A 28 2.18 -6.52 -6.97
N VAL A 29 2.62 -5.30 -6.66
CA VAL A 29 2.17 -4.08 -7.33
C VAL A 29 2.86 -3.98 -8.68
N GLU A 30 2.08 -4.03 -9.75
CA GLU A 30 2.53 -3.82 -11.12
C GLU A 30 2.69 -2.34 -11.42
N ALA A 31 1.70 -1.52 -11.03
CA ALA A 31 1.71 -0.08 -11.26
C ALA A 31 1.01 0.68 -10.14
N VAL A 32 1.50 1.87 -9.81
CA VAL A 32 0.77 2.81 -8.94
C VAL A 32 0.02 3.77 -9.85
N GLU A 33 -1.30 3.71 -9.85
CA GLU A 33 -2.13 4.60 -10.65
C GLU A 33 -2.17 6.01 -10.06
N GLN A 34 -2.35 6.11 -8.74
CA GLN A 34 -2.52 7.38 -8.06
C GLN A 34 -1.91 7.34 -6.67
N GLN A 35 -1.39 8.48 -6.24
CA GLN A 35 -0.81 8.69 -4.93
C GLN A 35 -1.28 10.05 -4.42
N TRP A 36 -1.86 10.08 -3.24
CA TRP A 36 -2.25 11.33 -2.59
C TRP A 36 -2.07 11.25 -1.08
N ARG A 37 -1.99 12.41 -0.43
CA ARG A 37 -1.95 12.51 1.02
C ARG A 37 -3.30 12.97 1.53
N THR A 38 -3.76 12.33 2.59
CA THR A 38 -5.00 12.64 3.31
C THR A 38 -4.67 13.14 4.71
N LEU A 39 -5.69 13.60 5.46
CA LEU A 39 -5.53 13.97 6.87
C LEU A 39 -5.09 12.79 7.75
N SER A 40 -5.37 11.55 7.34
CA SER A 40 -5.02 10.34 8.06
C SER A 40 -3.61 9.82 7.72
N GLY A 41 -3.05 10.23 6.58
CA GLY A 41 -1.74 9.80 6.11
C GLY A 41 -1.68 9.63 4.59
N LEU A 42 -0.80 8.77 4.10
CA LEU A 42 -0.59 8.56 2.66
C LEU A 42 -1.58 7.55 2.10
N THR A 43 -2.05 7.75 0.87
CA THR A 43 -2.94 6.83 0.17
C THR A 43 -2.42 6.59 -1.24
N PHE A 44 -2.44 5.32 -1.64
CA PHE A 44 -1.92 4.85 -2.91
C PHE A 44 -2.95 3.93 -3.55
N THR A 45 -3.29 4.20 -4.80
CA THR A 45 -4.03 3.26 -5.63
C THR A 45 -3.06 2.52 -6.52
N VAL A 46 -3.07 1.20 -6.41
CA VAL A 46 -2.16 0.31 -7.11
C VAL A 46 -2.92 -0.73 -7.91
N HIS A 47 -2.36 -1.09 -9.05
CA HIS A 47 -2.72 -2.26 -9.83
C HIS A 47 -1.72 -3.37 -9.54
N THR A 48 -2.25 -4.57 -9.34
CA THR A 48 -1.47 -5.80 -9.16
C THR A 48 -1.27 -6.50 -10.48
N ALA A 49 -0.26 -7.36 -10.56
CA ALA A 49 0.02 -8.16 -11.76
C ALA A 49 -1.12 -9.11 -12.16
N ASP A 50 -2.03 -9.42 -11.23
CA ASP A 50 -3.25 -10.21 -11.49
C ASP A 50 -4.37 -9.37 -12.14
N GLY A 51 -4.11 -8.09 -12.44
CA GLY A 51 -5.10 -7.16 -13.00
C GLY A 51 -6.07 -6.59 -11.97
N ARG A 52 -5.88 -6.86 -10.67
CA ARG A 52 -6.73 -6.35 -9.59
C ARG A 52 -6.23 -5.00 -9.08
N ARG A 53 -7.16 -4.15 -8.68
CA ARG A 53 -6.88 -2.81 -8.14
C ARG A 53 -7.08 -2.78 -6.63
N PHE A 54 -6.12 -2.17 -5.94
CA PHE A 54 -6.15 -2.02 -4.48
C PHE A 54 -5.83 -0.58 -4.08
N THR A 55 -6.41 -0.17 -2.97
CA THR A 55 -6.11 1.09 -2.30
C THR A 55 -5.38 0.78 -1.01
N LEU A 56 -4.15 1.25 -0.90
CA LEU A 56 -3.31 1.16 0.29
C LEU A 56 -3.30 2.53 0.96
N ALA A 57 -3.91 2.62 2.14
CA ALA A 57 -3.88 3.81 2.98
C ALA A 57 -2.96 3.55 4.17
N TYR A 58 -1.86 4.29 4.25
CA TYR A 58 -0.97 4.29 5.40
C TYR A 58 -1.45 5.34 6.39
N ASN A 59 -1.79 4.89 7.61
CA ASN A 59 -2.18 5.74 8.71
C ASN A 59 -0.94 6.08 9.54
N GLU A 60 -0.44 7.31 9.40
CA GLU A 60 0.75 7.77 10.12
C GLU A 60 0.52 7.86 11.64
N ALA A 61 -0.73 8.03 12.09
CA ALA A 61 -1.06 8.14 13.51
C ALA A 61 -1.07 6.79 14.24
N ALA A 62 -1.46 5.72 13.52
CA ALA A 62 -1.49 4.35 14.05
C ALA A 62 -0.27 3.52 13.63
N ASP A 63 0.53 4.02 12.68
CA ASP A 63 1.60 3.28 12.00
C ASP A 63 1.11 2.01 11.30
N GLU A 64 -0.13 2.02 10.81
CA GLU A 64 -0.79 0.85 10.23
C GLU A 64 -1.15 1.06 8.76
N TRP A 65 -1.03 -0.02 7.97
CA TRP A 65 -1.50 -0.05 6.60
C TRP A 65 -2.90 -0.63 6.50
N SER A 66 -3.80 0.14 5.91
CA SER A 66 -5.14 -0.30 5.53
C SER A 66 -5.17 -0.59 4.04
N ILE A 67 -5.42 -1.84 3.70
CA ILE A 67 -5.53 -2.28 2.31
C ILE A 67 -7.00 -2.54 2.01
N ARG A 68 -7.49 -2.06 0.86
CA ARG A 68 -8.88 -2.25 0.43
C ARG A 68 -8.93 -2.58 -1.06
N PRO A 69 -9.68 -3.61 -1.48
CA PRO A 69 -9.98 -3.81 -2.89
C PRO A 69 -10.85 -2.65 -3.41
N SER A 70 -10.59 -2.19 -4.63
CA SER A 70 -11.35 -1.11 -5.29
C SER A 70 -12.34 -1.65 -6.31
#